data_AF-A0A8T5KVI5-F1
#
_entry.id   AF-A0A8T5KVI5-F1
#
_cell.length_a   1.000
_cell.length_b   1.000
_cell.length_c   1.000
_cell.angle_alpha   90.00
_cell.angle_beta   90.00
_cell.angle_gamma   90.00
#
_symmetry.space_group_name_H-M   'P 1'
#
loop_
_entity.id
_entity.type
_entity.pdbx_description
1 polymer ?
#
loop_
_entity_poly.entity_id
_entity_poly.type
_entity_poly.pdbx_seq_one_letter_code
_entity_poly.pdbx_strand_id
1 'polypeptide(L)'
;MGVLDQVTQMRNQGIPEQDIIHNLQEQGVSPKAISDALNQSQIKNAVYGQENLEEYQPSINNQEMNAPEPISEEYYPQNQESQKPRSYAPYTQEYSDQEYAPQNQNYDQAYEQENYQPGYGNQEPYQQDYDRQEAPQQGYDTYAPEENYSDSIIEISEQVFSEKMKKTQKKLDELTEFKTLAETKIQHLEISLKKIENIIDKLQIAILEKIGSYGQNLSSIKKEMSMMQDSFRKVATKKHTMHSESKTSKKKTSKRK
;
A
#
# COMPACT_ATOMS: atom_id res chain seq x y z
N MET A 1 -16.77 -32.40 8.75
CA MET A 1 -16.23 -31.31 7.89
C MET A 1 -14.99 -30.77 8.56
N GLY A 2 -13.91 -30.52 7.82
CA GLY A 2 -12.71 -29.92 8.40
C GLY A 2 -12.95 -28.46 8.76
N VAL A 3 -12.14 -27.91 9.68
CA VAL A 3 -12.20 -26.49 10.07
C VAL A 3 -11.99 -25.58 8.86
N LEU A 4 -11.09 -25.97 7.95
CA LEU A 4 -10.84 -25.25 6.70
C LEU A 4 -12.08 -25.15 5.80
N ASP A 5 -12.86 -26.24 5.70
CA ASP A 5 -14.07 -26.26 4.87
C ASP A 5 -15.15 -25.34 5.46
N GLN A 6 -15.30 -25.36 6.79
CA GLN A 6 -16.24 -24.48 7.50
C GLN A 6 -15.88 -23.01 7.33
N VAL A 7 -14.59 -22.65 7.49
CA VAL A 7 -14.09 -21.28 7.26
C VAL A 7 -14.38 -20.83 5.84
N THR A 8 -14.08 -21.68 4.85
CA THR A 8 -14.30 -21.38 3.43
C THR A 8 -15.79 -21.18 3.13
N GLN A 9 -16.65 -22.03 3.69
CA GLN A 9 -18.11 -21.93 3.54
C GLN A 9 -18.67 -20.64 4.14
N MET A 10 -18.29 -20.32 5.38
CA MET A 10 -18.75 -19.09 6.05
C MET A 10 -18.28 -17.83 5.33
N ARG A 11 -17.04 -17.83 4.82
CA ARG A 11 -16.51 -16.72 4.03
C ARG A 11 -17.28 -16.55 2.71
N ASN A 12 -17.63 -17.64 2.03
CA ASN A 12 -18.44 -17.61 0.81
C ASN A 12 -19.88 -17.13 1.07
N GLN A 13 -20.37 -17.21 2.31
CA GLN A 13 -21.65 -16.63 2.74
C GLN A 13 -21.55 -15.13 3.07
N GLY A 14 -20.36 -14.52 2.98
CA GLY A 14 -20.14 -13.11 3.31
C GLY A 14 -20.07 -12.81 4.81
N ILE A 15 -19.88 -13.84 5.65
CA ILE A 15 -19.73 -13.67 7.10
C ILE A 15 -18.37 -13.01 7.38
N PRO A 16 -18.30 -11.93 8.18
CA PRO A 16 -17.05 -11.26 8.47
C PRO A 16 -16.14 -12.17 9.33
N GLU A 17 -14.83 -12.03 9.16
CA GLU A 17 -13.84 -12.94 9.76
C GLU A 17 -13.91 -13.03 11.30
N GLN A 18 -14.27 -11.93 11.99
CA GLN A 18 -14.45 -11.94 13.43
C GLN A 18 -15.61 -12.85 13.88
N ASP A 19 -16.70 -12.87 13.13
CA ASP A 19 -17.86 -13.72 13.41
C ASP A 19 -17.55 -15.19 13.10
N ILE A 20 -16.69 -15.46 12.10
CA ILE A 20 -16.19 -16.82 11.82
C ILE A 20 -15.38 -17.34 13.01
N ILE A 21 -14.49 -16.52 13.57
CA ILE A 21 -13.68 -16.88 14.74
C ILE A 21 -14.59 -17.19 15.93
N HIS A 22 -15.59 -16.35 16.19
CA HIS A 22 -16.52 -16.55 17.30
C HIS A 22 -17.33 -17.84 17.17
N ASN A 23 -17.95 -18.08 16.00
CA ASN A 23 -18.73 -19.29 15.74
C ASN A 23 -17.90 -20.58 15.87
N LEU A 24 -16.64 -20.57 15.41
CA LEU A 24 -15.76 -21.74 15.53
C LEU A 24 -15.26 -21.96 16.96
N GLN A 25 -15.05 -20.89 17.73
CA GLN A 25 -14.74 -21.01 19.16
C GLN A 25 -15.91 -21.59 19.95
N GLU A 26 -17.16 -21.20 19.65
CA GLU A 26 -18.36 -21.79 20.25
C GLU A 26 -18.51 -23.28 19.92
N GLN A 27 -18.02 -23.70 18.75
CA GLN A 27 -17.94 -25.11 18.35
C GLN A 27 -16.77 -25.87 19.00
N GLY A 28 -16.00 -25.24 19.89
CA GLY A 28 -14.87 -25.85 20.59
C GLY A 28 -13.60 -26.00 19.75
N VAL A 29 -13.51 -25.30 18.61
CA VAL A 29 -12.31 -25.35 17.77
C VAL A 29 -11.20 -24.53 18.42
N SER A 30 -9.99 -25.10 18.49
CA SER A 30 -8.85 -24.41 19.10
C SER A 30 -8.48 -23.12 18.34
N PRO A 31 -8.06 -22.04 19.03
CA PRO A 31 -7.66 -20.80 18.37
C PRO A 31 -6.55 -20.98 17.31
N LYS A 32 -5.63 -21.92 17.56
CA LYS A 32 -4.55 -22.27 16.63
C LYS A 32 -5.08 -22.86 15.33
N ALA A 33 -6.05 -23.79 15.42
CA ALA A 33 -6.67 -24.40 14.24
C ALA A 33 -7.51 -23.39 13.44
N ILE A 34 -8.16 -22.44 14.11
CA ILE A 34 -8.91 -21.36 13.46
C ILE A 34 -7.94 -20.46 12.67
N SER A 35 -6.85 -20.01 13.29
CA SER A 35 -5.85 -19.16 12.63
C SER A 35 -5.21 -19.87 11.43
N ASP A 36 -4.86 -21.14 11.57
CA ASP A 36 -4.29 -21.94 10.48
C ASP A 36 -5.28 -22.10 9.31
N ALA A 37 -6.56 -22.41 9.60
CA ALA A 37 -7.61 -22.51 8.59
C ALA A 37 -7.91 -21.16 7.89
N LEU A 38 -7.86 -20.05 8.61
CA LEU A 38 -8.03 -18.70 8.04
C LEU A 38 -6.90 -18.34 7.08
N ASN A 39 -5.65 -18.62 7.45
CA ASN A 39 -4.48 -18.40 6.59
C ASN A 39 -4.53 -19.30 5.35
N GLN A 40 -4.81 -20.60 5.54
CA GLN A 40 -4.90 -21.55 4.43
C GLN A 40 -6.02 -21.19 3.44
N SER A 41 -7.18 -20.75 3.93
CA SER A 41 -8.28 -20.32 3.06
C SER A 41 -7.99 -19.00 2.33
N GLN A 42 -7.23 -18.08 2.92
CA GLN A 42 -6.78 -16.85 2.24
C GLN A 42 -5.82 -17.18 1.09
N ILE A 43 -4.83 -18.05 1.36
CA ILE A 43 -3.89 -18.53 0.33
C ILE A 43 -4.65 -19.24 -0.78
N LYS A 44 -5.60 -20.11 -0.43
CA LYS A 44 -6.44 -20.82 -1.39
C LYS A 44 -7.18 -19.85 -2.31
N ASN A 45 -7.82 -18.82 -1.76
CA ASN A 45 -8.52 -17.81 -2.56
C ASN A 45 -7.58 -16.99 -3.44
N ALA A 46 -6.36 -16.66 -2.98
CA ALA A 46 -5.38 -15.94 -3.78
C ALA A 46 -4.86 -16.80 -4.96
N VAL A 47 -4.63 -18.11 -4.72
CA VAL A 47 -4.16 -19.04 -5.74
C VAL A 47 -5.24 -19.34 -6.78
N TYR A 48 -6.48 -19.60 -6.35
CA TYR A 48 -7.59 -19.86 -7.29
C TYR A 48 -8.18 -18.60 -7.92
N GLY A 49 -8.00 -17.43 -7.30
CA GLY A 49 -8.46 -16.14 -7.83
C GLY A 49 -7.63 -15.62 -9.01
N GLN A 50 -6.45 -16.19 -9.26
CA GLN A 50 -5.55 -15.74 -10.33
C GLN A 50 -5.72 -16.51 -11.66
N GLU A 51 -6.45 -17.63 -11.68
CA GLU A 51 -6.67 -18.43 -12.89
C GLU A 51 -7.99 -18.15 -13.63
N ASN A 52 -8.78 -17.16 -13.21
CA ASN A 52 -10.11 -16.90 -13.80
C ASN A 52 -10.40 -15.41 -14.09
N LEU A 53 -9.38 -14.63 -14.42
CA LEU A 53 -9.50 -13.20 -14.79
C LEU A 53 -9.04 -12.87 -16.22
N GLU A 54 -8.90 -13.87 -17.09
CA GLU A 54 -8.63 -13.68 -18.53
C GLU A 54 -9.83 -14.05 -19.42
N GLU A 55 -11.05 -13.58 -19.11
CA GLU A 55 -12.07 -13.43 -20.15
C GLU A 55 -13.23 -12.55 -19.68
N TYR A 56 -13.14 -11.22 -19.82
CA TYR A 56 -14.35 -10.43 -20.06
C TYR A 56 -14.05 -9.22 -20.96
N GLN A 57 -14.87 -9.16 -22.00
CA GLN A 57 -14.81 -8.33 -23.20
C GLN A 57 -14.91 -6.81 -22.96
N PRO A 58 -14.38 -5.99 -23.90
CA PRO A 58 -14.56 -4.55 -23.87
C PRO A 58 -15.99 -4.18 -24.30
N SER A 59 -16.83 -3.77 -23.34
CA SER A 59 -18.11 -3.12 -23.65
C SER A 59 -17.91 -1.61 -23.80
N ILE A 60 -17.82 -1.20 -25.06
CA ILE A 60 -18.21 0.13 -25.53
C ILE A 60 -19.68 0.34 -25.13
N ASN A 61 -19.99 1.34 -24.30
CA ASN A 61 -21.28 2.01 -24.43
C ASN A 61 -21.29 3.45 -23.91
N ASN A 62 -21.80 4.31 -24.78
CA ASN A 62 -22.27 5.67 -24.52
C ASN A 62 -23.53 5.63 -23.63
N GLN A 63 -23.61 6.54 -22.66
CA GLN A 63 -24.86 7.16 -22.16
C GLN A 63 -24.47 8.27 -21.18
N GLU A 64 -24.47 9.53 -21.63
CA GLU A 64 -25.59 10.47 -21.55
C GLU A 64 -26.03 10.82 -20.11
N MET A 65 -25.72 12.07 -19.77
CA MET A 65 -26.32 12.96 -18.79
C MET A 65 -27.63 12.48 -18.14
N ASN A 66 -27.64 12.43 -16.81
CA ASN A 66 -28.80 12.92 -16.06
C ASN A 66 -28.39 13.42 -14.68
N ALA A 67 -28.73 14.68 -14.42
CA ALA A 67 -28.59 15.36 -13.15
C ALA A 67 -29.81 15.10 -12.25
N PRO A 68 -29.64 15.06 -10.92
CA PRO A 68 -30.73 15.37 -10.00
C PRO A 68 -30.45 16.64 -9.19
N GLU A 69 -31.57 17.26 -8.81
CA GLU A 69 -31.80 18.61 -8.30
C GLU A 69 -31.18 18.94 -6.91
N PRO A 70 -31.00 20.24 -6.60
CA PRO A 70 -30.58 20.69 -5.28
C PRO A 70 -31.77 20.73 -4.30
N ILE A 71 -31.63 20.00 -3.19
CA ILE A 71 -32.52 20.11 -2.03
C ILE A 71 -32.21 21.44 -1.34
N SER A 72 -33.25 22.27 -1.24
CA SER A 72 -33.29 23.45 -0.39
C SER A 72 -33.78 23.02 0.98
N GLU A 73 -32.99 23.26 2.03
CA GLU A 73 -33.58 23.47 3.35
C GLU A 73 -32.75 24.48 4.15
N GLU A 74 -33.50 25.53 4.44
CA GLU A 74 -33.23 26.79 5.09
C GLU A 74 -33.17 26.61 6.60
N TYR A 75 -32.07 26.98 7.27
CA TYR A 75 -32.07 27.34 8.70
C TYR A 75 -30.92 28.33 9.01
N TYR A 76 -31.32 29.56 9.33
CA TYR A 76 -30.58 30.55 10.13
C TYR A 76 -31.29 30.65 11.50
N PRO A 77 -30.82 31.44 12.51
CA PRO A 77 -29.49 32.05 12.75
C PRO A 77 -28.97 31.84 14.20
N GLN A 78 -27.69 32.13 14.49
CA GLN A 78 -27.37 32.94 15.70
C GLN A 78 -25.96 33.56 15.69
N ASN A 79 -25.95 34.86 16.00
CA ASN A 79 -24.83 35.78 16.23
C ASN A 79 -23.65 35.23 17.05
N GLN A 80 -22.42 35.64 16.71
CA GLN A 80 -21.63 36.58 17.53
C GLN A 80 -20.30 37.03 16.87
N GLU A 81 -20.16 38.35 16.82
CA GLU A 81 -18.94 39.16 17.03
C GLU A 81 -17.71 38.99 16.11
N SER A 82 -17.67 39.90 15.13
CA SER A 82 -16.61 40.89 14.91
C SER A 82 -15.20 40.58 15.44
N GLN A 83 -14.33 40.06 14.56
CA GLN A 83 -12.89 40.30 14.65
C GLN A 83 -12.30 40.74 13.31
N LYS A 84 -11.36 41.68 13.43
CA LYS A 84 -10.78 42.58 12.43
C LYS A 84 -9.99 41.86 11.32
N PRO A 85 -9.82 42.49 10.13
CA PRO A 85 -9.03 41.94 9.03
C PRO A 85 -7.54 41.91 9.39
N ARG A 86 -6.94 40.71 9.42
CA ARG A 86 -5.48 40.55 9.35
C ARG A 86 -5.07 40.55 7.89
N SER A 87 -4.28 41.57 7.53
CA SER A 87 -3.54 41.67 6.28
C SER A 87 -2.60 40.47 6.12
N TYR A 88 -2.75 39.73 5.02
CA TYR A 88 -1.78 38.74 4.58
C TYR A 88 -0.53 39.45 4.08
N ALA A 89 0.56 39.33 4.83
CA ALA A 89 1.90 39.53 4.30
C ALA A 89 2.40 38.19 3.73
N PRO A 90 2.96 38.16 2.52
CA PRO A 90 3.55 36.95 1.95
C PRO A 90 4.86 36.66 2.68
N TYR A 91 4.92 35.52 3.39
CA TYR A 91 6.19 35.00 3.87
C TYR A 91 6.90 34.31 2.71
N THR A 92 7.95 34.96 2.23
CA THR A 92 8.99 34.37 1.41
C THR A 92 9.74 33.36 2.28
N GLN A 93 9.64 32.08 1.94
CA GLN A 93 10.41 31.03 2.57
C GLN A 93 11.80 31.03 1.92
N GLU A 94 12.74 31.76 2.52
CA GLU A 94 14.15 31.64 2.19
C GLU A 94 14.61 30.24 2.54
N TYR A 95 15.12 29.54 1.52
CA TYR A 95 15.88 28.31 1.66
C TYR A 95 17.12 28.61 2.50
N SER A 96 17.14 28.17 3.74
CA SER A 96 18.38 27.96 4.47
C SER A 96 18.94 26.62 4.04
N ASP A 97 19.96 26.66 3.16
CA ASP A 97 20.91 25.57 2.95
C ASP A 97 21.50 25.18 4.31
N GLN A 98 20.99 24.10 4.89
CA GLN A 98 21.61 23.46 6.04
C GLN A 98 22.55 22.39 5.52
N GLU A 99 23.81 22.83 5.34
CA GLU A 99 24.97 22.04 4.99
C GLU A 99 25.17 20.94 6.05
N TYR A 100 24.61 19.76 5.78
CA TYR A 100 24.80 18.58 6.61
C TYR A 100 26.21 18.03 6.37
N ALA A 101 27.08 18.26 7.35
CA ALA A 101 28.36 17.60 7.46
C ALA A 101 28.18 16.07 7.55
N PRO A 102 28.96 15.27 6.80
CA PRO A 102 28.91 13.81 6.91
C PRO A 102 29.55 13.38 8.24
N GLN A 103 28.72 12.93 9.18
CA GLN A 103 29.22 12.26 10.37
C GLN A 103 29.68 10.85 10.00
N ASN A 104 30.99 10.73 9.86
CA ASN A 104 31.72 9.50 9.64
C ASN A 104 31.60 8.60 10.88
N GLN A 105 30.56 7.77 10.97
CA GLN A 105 30.49 6.67 11.93
C GLN A 105 31.06 5.41 11.29
N ASN A 106 32.35 5.25 11.57
CA ASN A 106 33.11 4.02 11.47
C ASN A 106 32.44 2.93 12.32
N TYR A 107 31.79 1.98 11.66
CA TYR A 107 31.47 0.67 12.21
C TYR A 107 32.21 -0.39 11.39
N ASP A 108 33.40 -0.72 11.84
CA ASP A 108 33.98 -2.04 11.65
C ASP A 108 33.07 -3.06 12.36
N GLN A 109 32.22 -3.75 11.60
CA GLN A 109 31.71 -5.06 12.00
C GLN A 109 32.07 -6.04 10.91
N ALA A 110 33.17 -6.75 11.17
CA ALA A 110 33.61 -7.93 10.46
C ALA A 110 32.48 -8.96 10.45
N TYR A 111 31.90 -9.18 9.28
CA TYR A 111 31.07 -10.33 8.98
C TYR A 111 32.00 -11.52 8.79
N GLU A 112 32.19 -12.30 9.85
CA GLU A 112 32.64 -13.68 9.71
C GLU A 112 31.54 -14.46 8.97
N GLN A 113 31.92 -14.89 7.78
CA GLN A 113 31.19 -15.80 6.92
C GLN A 113 31.22 -17.19 7.58
N GLU A 114 30.26 -17.46 8.47
CA GLU A 114 30.09 -18.80 9.05
C GLU A 114 29.46 -19.70 7.97
N ASN A 115 30.36 -20.42 7.31
CA ASN A 115 30.15 -21.41 6.28
C ASN A 115 29.35 -22.59 6.86
N TYR A 116 28.02 -22.52 6.83
CA TYR A 116 27.15 -23.64 7.15
C TYR A 116 27.25 -24.70 6.06
N GLN A 117 28.14 -25.66 6.28
CA GLN A 117 28.25 -26.89 5.53
C GLN A 117 27.07 -27.81 5.94
N PRO A 118 26.16 -28.19 5.03
CA PRO A 118 25.19 -29.24 5.32
C PRO A 118 25.92 -30.59 5.37
N GLY A 119 26.19 -31.06 6.59
CA GLY A 119 26.61 -32.42 6.86
C GLY A 119 25.44 -33.38 6.58
N TYR A 120 25.29 -33.80 5.33
CA TYR A 120 24.49 -34.97 4.98
C TYR A 120 25.14 -36.18 5.62
N GLY A 121 24.43 -36.80 6.56
CA GLY A 121 24.76 -38.10 7.12
C GLY A 121 24.87 -39.12 5.99
N ASN A 122 26.07 -39.67 5.82
CA ASN A 122 26.31 -40.90 5.10
C ASN A 122 25.50 -42.01 5.77
N GLN A 123 24.44 -42.46 5.11
CA GLN A 123 23.94 -43.82 5.28
C GLN A 123 24.87 -44.72 4.47
N GLU A 124 25.82 -45.36 5.13
CA GLU A 124 26.55 -46.51 4.59
C GLU A 124 25.58 -47.70 4.46
N PRO A 125 25.35 -48.24 3.25
CA PRO A 125 24.75 -49.54 3.08
C PRO A 125 25.87 -50.59 3.19
N TYR A 126 26.04 -51.19 4.37
CA TYR A 126 26.93 -52.34 4.48
C TYR A 126 26.32 -53.53 3.73
N GLN A 127 27.03 -53.88 2.67
CA GLN A 127 26.85 -55.07 1.85
C GLN A 127 27.03 -56.35 2.69
N GLN A 128 26.10 -57.28 2.46
CA GLN A 128 26.35 -58.71 2.54
C GLN A 128 27.53 -59.07 1.65
N ASP A 129 28.60 -59.56 2.23
CA ASP A 129 29.25 -60.83 1.87
C ASP A 129 30.60 -60.88 2.59
N TYR A 130 30.83 -61.94 3.36
CA TYR A 130 32.05 -62.74 3.30
C TYR A 130 31.99 -63.84 4.35
N ASP A 131 32.19 -65.07 3.87
CA ASP A 131 32.45 -66.29 4.61
C ASP A 131 33.32 -66.08 5.86
N ARG A 132 32.82 -66.51 7.02
CA ARG A 132 33.63 -66.66 8.24
C ARG A 132 33.79 -68.14 8.57
N GLN A 133 34.99 -68.63 8.25
CA GLN A 133 35.55 -69.89 8.72
C GLN A 133 35.59 -69.95 10.25
N GLU A 134 35.31 -71.15 10.75
CA GLU A 134 35.45 -71.57 12.14
C GLU A 134 36.89 -71.37 12.64
N ALA A 135 37.06 -70.65 13.76
CA ALA A 135 38.27 -70.70 14.56
C ALA A 135 37.89 -70.70 16.05
N PRO A 136 38.51 -71.56 16.89
CA PRO A 136 38.05 -71.84 18.24
C PRO A 136 38.49 -70.79 19.26
N GLN A 137 37.68 -70.73 20.33
CA GLN A 137 37.90 -70.07 21.62
C GLN A 137 39.37 -69.87 22.00
N GLN A 138 39.71 -68.66 22.43
CA GLN A 138 40.48 -68.47 23.67
C GLN A 138 40.02 -67.19 24.38
N GLY A 139 39.75 -67.33 25.67
CA GLY A 139 39.17 -66.33 26.54
C GLY A 139 39.95 -65.03 26.60
N TYR A 140 39.20 -63.94 26.58
CA TYR A 140 39.62 -62.67 27.14
C TYR A 140 38.55 -62.26 28.15
N ASP A 141 39.03 -62.04 29.36
CA ASP A 141 38.29 -61.58 30.52
C ASP A 141 37.36 -60.41 30.16
N THR A 142 36.08 -60.65 30.41
CA THR A 142 35.05 -59.62 30.55
C THR A 142 35.44 -58.72 31.74
N TYR A 143 36.22 -57.69 31.46
CA TYR A 143 36.19 -56.48 32.26
C TYR A 143 34.85 -55.80 32.01
N ALA A 144 33.88 -56.11 32.85
CA ALA A 144 32.77 -55.23 33.15
C ALA A 144 33.25 -54.21 34.19
N PRO A 145 33.38 -52.93 33.83
CA PRO A 145 33.15 -51.91 34.83
C PRO A 145 32.56 -50.65 34.20
N GLU A 146 31.25 -50.55 33.91
CA GLU A 146 30.73 -49.24 33.49
C GLU A 146 29.21 -48.99 33.55
N GLU A 147 28.46 -49.58 34.49
CA GLU A 147 27.04 -49.20 34.64
C GLU A 147 26.83 -47.81 35.28
N ASN A 148 27.84 -47.21 35.94
CA ASN A 148 27.68 -45.92 36.63
C ASN A 148 28.07 -44.67 35.81
N TYR A 149 28.84 -44.80 34.72
CA TYR A 149 29.22 -43.63 33.89
C TYR A 149 28.12 -43.25 32.91
N SER A 150 27.29 -44.21 32.49
CA SER A 150 26.13 -43.94 31.63
C SER A 150 25.17 -42.93 32.28
N ASP A 151 24.86 -43.11 33.57
CA ASP A 151 23.96 -42.22 34.31
C ASP A 151 24.53 -40.80 34.44
N SER A 152 25.85 -40.67 34.64
CA SER A 152 26.51 -39.36 34.67
C SER A 152 26.53 -38.67 33.30
N ILE A 153 26.74 -39.44 32.21
CA ILE A 153 26.70 -38.92 30.85
C ILE A 153 25.27 -38.48 30.48
N ILE A 154 24.25 -39.23 30.93
CA ILE A 154 22.84 -38.89 30.74
C ILE A 154 22.49 -37.60 31.49
N GLU A 155 22.89 -37.46 32.75
CA GLU A 155 22.64 -36.24 33.56
C GLU A 155 23.28 -35.00 32.92
N ILE A 156 24.55 -35.09 32.51
CA ILE A 156 25.25 -33.99 31.82
C ILE A 156 24.54 -33.66 30.50
N SER A 157 24.11 -34.67 29.75
CA SER A 157 23.41 -34.48 28.48
C SER A 157 22.06 -33.81 28.67
N GLU A 158 21.30 -34.18 29.71
CA GLU A 158 20.01 -33.59 30.03
C GLU A 158 20.14 -32.13 30.50
N GLN A 159 21.18 -31.82 31.28
CA GLN A 159 21.48 -30.46 31.69
C GLN A 159 21.84 -29.58 30.48
N VAL A 160 22.77 -30.04 29.62
CA VAL A 160 23.19 -29.29 28.43
C VAL A 160 22.01 -29.10 27.48
N PHE A 161 21.18 -30.13 27.30
CA PHE A 161 19.97 -30.05 26.48
C PHE A 161 18.99 -29.02 27.04
N SER A 162 18.71 -29.05 28.34
CA SER A 162 17.81 -28.12 29.00
C SER A 162 18.30 -26.67 28.91
N GLU A 163 19.60 -26.44 29.08
CA GLU A 163 20.19 -25.10 28.92
C GLU A 163 20.09 -24.58 27.48
N LYS A 164 20.35 -25.43 26.48
CA LYS A 164 20.22 -25.07 25.07
C LYS A 164 18.76 -24.84 24.70
N MET A 165 17.85 -25.69 25.17
CA MET A 165 16.41 -25.55 24.95
C MET A 165 15.88 -24.24 25.55
N LYS A 166 16.31 -23.89 26.76
CA LYS A 166 15.96 -22.62 27.42
C LYS A 166 16.47 -21.41 26.65
N LYS A 167 17.68 -21.47 26.08
CA LYS A 167 18.22 -20.42 25.20
C LYS A 167 17.40 -20.30 23.90
N THR A 168 16.99 -21.42 23.31
CA THR A 168 16.13 -21.43 22.12
C THR A 168 14.75 -20.85 22.42
N GLN A 169 14.15 -21.23 23.55
CA GLN A 169 12.86 -20.67 23.99
C GLN A 169 12.93 -19.15 24.14
N LYS A 170 13.97 -18.63 24.81
CA LYS A 170 14.17 -17.19 24.94
C LYS A 170 14.25 -16.47 23.58
N LYS A 171 14.97 -17.05 22.61
CA LYS A 171 15.04 -16.49 21.24
C LYS A 171 13.68 -16.51 20.53
N LEU A 172 12.85 -17.52 20.78
CA LEU A 172 11.48 -17.58 20.23
C LEU A 172 10.58 -16.50 20.85
N ASP A 173 10.76 -16.21 22.14
CA ASP A 173 10.04 -15.13 22.80
C ASP A 173 10.45 -13.77 22.21
N GLU A 174 11.76 -13.51 22.05
CA GLU A 174 12.30 -12.31 21.41
C GLU A 174 11.79 -12.16 19.95
N LEU A 175 11.71 -13.27 19.19
CA LEU A 175 11.16 -13.28 17.83
C LEU A 175 9.67 -12.94 17.82
N THR A 176 8.92 -13.39 18.82
CA THR A 176 7.49 -13.09 18.96
C THR A 176 7.27 -11.61 19.25
N GLU A 177 8.04 -11.03 20.16
CA GLU A 177 8.02 -9.58 20.43
C GLU A 177 8.38 -8.77 19.18
N PHE A 178 9.43 -9.19 18.47
CA PHE A 178 9.82 -8.58 17.20
C PHE A 178 8.67 -8.65 16.17
N LYS A 179 8.00 -9.79 16.05
CA LYS A 179 6.86 -9.96 15.14
C LYS A 179 5.74 -8.96 15.48
N THR A 180 5.36 -8.82 16.74
CA THR A 180 4.32 -7.87 17.17
C THR A 180 4.72 -6.41 16.90
N LEU A 181 5.99 -6.06 17.15
CA LEU A 181 6.51 -4.72 16.86
C LEU A 181 6.54 -4.45 15.35
N ALA A 182 6.95 -5.42 14.55
CA ALA A 182 6.99 -5.32 13.09
C ALA A 182 5.57 -5.19 12.51
N GLU A 183 4.62 -6.00 12.97
CA GLU A 183 3.20 -5.91 12.58
C GLU A 183 2.64 -4.50 12.86
N THR A 184 2.90 -3.95 14.05
CA THR A 184 2.46 -2.60 14.42
C THR A 184 3.07 -1.53 13.50
N LYS A 185 4.37 -1.64 13.19
CA LYS A 185 5.04 -0.70 12.27
C LYS A 185 4.50 -0.81 10.85
N ILE A 186 4.23 -2.02 10.36
CA ILE A 186 3.64 -2.26 9.03
C ILE A 186 2.24 -1.65 8.95
N GLN A 187 1.40 -1.85 9.96
CA GLN A 187 0.07 -1.22 10.01
C GLN A 187 0.14 0.31 9.99
N HIS A 188 1.08 0.91 10.75
CA HIS A 188 1.29 2.35 10.72
C HIS A 188 1.74 2.86 9.34
N LEU A 189 2.61 2.12 8.65
CA LEU A 189 3.01 2.43 7.28
C LEU A 189 1.83 2.35 6.31
N GLU A 190 0.96 1.34 6.43
CA GLU A 190 -0.24 1.21 5.60
C GLU A 190 -1.18 2.43 5.77
N ILE A 191 -1.41 2.86 7.01
CA ILE A 191 -2.23 4.05 7.31
C ILE A 191 -1.57 5.32 6.71
N SER A 192 -0.25 5.45 6.86
CA SER A 192 0.49 6.59 6.33
C SER A 192 0.44 6.64 4.79
N LEU A 193 0.54 5.48 4.13
CA LEU A 193 0.41 5.37 2.68
C LEU A 193 -0.98 5.74 2.20
N LYS A 194 -2.05 5.25 2.84
CA LYS A 194 -3.43 5.66 2.53
C LYS A 194 -3.63 7.17 2.70
N LYS A 195 -3.01 7.78 3.71
CA LYS A 195 -3.06 9.24 3.90
C LYS A 195 -2.34 9.98 2.78
N ILE A 196 -1.17 9.50 2.35
CA ILE A 196 -0.41 10.07 1.24
C ILE A 196 -1.22 9.97 -0.06
N GLU A 197 -1.82 8.82 -0.34
CA GLU A 197 -2.71 8.59 -1.48
C GLU A 197 -3.85 9.62 -1.51
N ASN A 198 -4.57 9.78 -0.39
CA ASN A 198 -5.63 10.78 -0.27
C ASN A 198 -5.16 12.23 -0.48
N ILE A 199 -3.93 12.56 -0.08
CA ILE A 199 -3.35 13.90 -0.31
C ILE A 199 -3.02 14.08 -1.79
N ILE A 200 -2.48 13.05 -2.45
CA ILE A 200 -2.19 13.06 -3.88
C ILE A 200 -3.47 13.22 -4.69
N ASP A 201 -4.54 12.50 -4.35
CA ASP A 201 -5.84 12.62 -5.03
C ASP A 201 -6.40 14.04 -4.93
N LYS A 202 -6.38 14.63 -3.71
CA LYS A 202 -6.80 16.02 -3.50
C LYS A 202 -5.93 17.01 -4.28
N LEU A 203 -4.62 16.76 -4.34
CA LEU A 203 -3.71 17.60 -5.11
C LEU A 203 -4.00 17.52 -6.61
N GLN A 204 -4.29 16.32 -7.13
CA GLN A 204 -4.66 16.13 -8.53
C GLN A 204 -5.96 16.86 -8.87
N ILE A 205 -6.99 16.75 -8.03
CA ILE A 205 -8.26 17.48 -8.20
C ILE A 205 -8.00 19.00 -8.21
N ALA A 206 -7.25 19.51 -7.23
CA ALA A 206 -6.93 20.94 -7.14
C ALA A 206 -6.14 21.45 -8.36
N ILE A 207 -5.22 20.65 -8.90
CA ILE A 207 -4.48 20.98 -10.13
C ILE A 207 -5.43 21.03 -11.33
N LEU A 208 -6.31 20.04 -11.48
CA LEU A 208 -7.29 19.99 -12.58
C LEU A 208 -8.26 21.18 -12.51
N GLU A 209 -8.79 21.50 -11.33
CA GLU A 209 -9.63 22.68 -11.11
C GLU A 209 -8.90 23.97 -11.47
N LYS A 210 -7.63 24.09 -11.05
CA LYS A 210 -6.82 25.27 -11.36
C LYS A 210 -6.57 25.40 -12.85
N ILE A 211 -6.17 24.33 -13.54
CA ILE A 211 -5.96 24.32 -14.99
C ILE A 211 -7.29 24.63 -15.73
N GLY A 212 -8.40 24.06 -15.28
CA GLY A 212 -9.73 24.35 -15.81
C GLY A 212 -10.09 25.85 -15.69
N SER A 213 -9.86 26.45 -14.52
CA SER A 213 -10.07 27.87 -14.29
C SER A 213 -9.18 28.76 -15.17
N TYR A 214 -7.92 28.38 -15.38
CA TYR A 214 -7.02 29.08 -16.30
C TYR A 214 -7.49 28.98 -17.76
N GLY A 215 -7.95 27.80 -18.19
CA GLY A 215 -8.52 27.60 -19.53
C GLY A 215 -9.75 28.46 -19.77
N GLN A 216 -10.65 28.56 -18.79
CA GLN A 216 -11.82 29.44 -18.85
C GLN A 216 -11.42 30.92 -18.90
N ASN A 217 -10.48 31.35 -18.05
CA ASN A 217 -9.97 32.73 -18.06
C ASN A 217 -9.30 33.09 -19.40
N LEU A 218 -8.48 32.21 -19.97
CA LEU A 218 -7.87 32.40 -21.29
C LEU A 218 -8.93 32.49 -22.40
N SER A 219 -10.00 31.70 -22.32
CA SER A 219 -11.12 31.76 -23.27
C SER A 219 -11.86 33.10 -23.18
N SER A 220 -12.11 33.60 -21.96
CA SER A 220 -12.71 34.92 -21.74
C SER A 220 -11.83 36.04 -22.30
N ILE A 221 -10.52 36.02 -22.01
CA ILE A 221 -9.57 36.99 -22.55
C ILE A 221 -9.55 36.94 -24.08
N LYS A 222 -9.54 35.75 -24.68
CA LYS A 222 -9.59 35.59 -26.14
C LYS A 222 -10.86 36.20 -26.74
N LYS A 223 -12.02 35.99 -26.08
CA LYS A 223 -13.30 36.56 -26.51
C LYS A 223 -13.30 38.09 -26.42
N GLU A 224 -12.83 38.65 -25.32
CA GLU A 224 -12.69 40.10 -25.15
C GLU A 224 -11.73 40.71 -26.16
N MET A 225 -10.59 40.06 -26.40
CA MET A 225 -9.62 40.48 -27.41
C MET A 225 -10.24 40.46 -28.82
N SER A 226 -11.04 39.44 -29.15
CA SER A 226 -11.77 39.39 -30.43
C SER A 226 -12.78 40.54 -30.55
N MET A 227 -13.57 40.81 -29.51
CA MET A 227 -14.54 41.92 -29.51
C MET A 227 -13.84 43.28 -29.62
N MET A 228 -12.67 43.44 -29.01
CA MET A 228 -11.86 44.65 -29.12
C MET A 228 -11.32 44.82 -30.55
N GLN A 229 -10.81 43.75 -31.16
CA GLN A 229 -10.37 43.77 -32.56
C GLN A 229 -11.51 44.15 -33.51
N ASP A 230 -12.71 43.59 -33.31
CA ASP A 230 -13.89 43.93 -34.12
C ASP A 230 -14.30 45.39 -33.95
N SER A 231 -14.22 45.91 -32.72
CA SER A 231 -14.48 47.31 -32.41
C SER A 231 -13.48 48.24 -33.11
N PHE A 232 -12.19 47.91 -33.06
CA PHE A 232 -11.15 48.63 -33.80
C PHE A 232 -11.37 48.58 -35.31
N ARG A 233 -11.73 47.41 -35.87
CA ARG A 233 -12.06 47.27 -37.30
C ARG A 233 -13.22 48.18 -37.70
N LYS A 234 -14.29 48.23 -36.90
CA LYS A 234 -15.45 49.12 -37.14
C LYS A 234 -15.09 50.60 -37.09
N VAL A 235 -14.26 51.01 -36.13
CA VAL A 235 -13.81 52.41 -36.00
C VAL A 235 -12.88 52.79 -37.16
N ALA A 236 -11.97 51.90 -37.54
CA ALA A 236 -11.05 52.12 -38.65
C ALA A 236 -11.79 52.24 -40.00
N THR A 237 -12.77 51.37 -40.28
CA THR A 237 -13.55 51.43 -41.53
C THR A 237 -14.46 52.66 -41.59
N LYS A 238 -15.05 53.11 -40.48
CA LYS A 238 -15.90 54.32 -40.42
C LYS A 238 -15.14 55.60 -40.80
N LYS A 239 -13.84 55.70 -40.48
CA LYS A 239 -13.01 56.84 -40.92
C LYS A 239 -12.78 56.87 -42.44
N HIS A 240 -12.76 55.71 -43.11
CA HIS A 240 -12.58 55.64 -44.56
C HIS A 240 -13.86 56.00 -45.34
N THR A 241 -15.03 55.59 -44.85
CA THR A 241 -16.30 55.87 -45.56
C THR A 241 -16.80 57.32 -45.41
N MET A 242 -16.48 57.99 -44.29
CA MET A 242 -16.87 59.40 -44.11
C MET A 242 -16.18 60.38 -45.07
N HIS A 243 -15.06 60.02 -45.70
CA HIS A 243 -14.42 60.86 -46.71
C HIS A 243 -14.99 60.70 -48.14
N SER A 244 -15.74 59.64 -48.44
CA SER A 244 -16.24 59.38 -49.80
C SER A 244 -17.67 59.87 -50.10
N GLU A 245 -18.51 60.13 -49.09
CA GLU A 245 -19.94 60.45 -49.31
C GLU A 245 -20.27 61.95 -49.44
N SER A 246 -19.30 62.86 -49.32
CA SER A 246 -19.57 64.32 -49.35
C SER A 246 -19.77 64.94 -50.76
N LYS A 247 -19.83 64.17 -51.86
CA LYS A 247 -19.78 64.74 -53.22
C LYS A 247 -21.05 64.70 -54.09
N THR A 248 -22.19 64.15 -53.66
CA THR A 248 -23.34 64.00 -54.58
C THR A 248 -24.70 64.35 -53.98
N SER A 249 -24.92 65.62 -53.62
CA SER A 249 -26.29 66.15 -53.43
C SER A 249 -26.47 67.58 -53.94
N LYS A 250 -25.97 67.90 -55.15
CA LYS A 250 -26.45 69.07 -55.89
C LYS A 250 -27.82 68.79 -56.50
N LYS A 251 -28.82 69.10 -55.67
CA LYS A 251 -30.26 69.19 -55.89
C LYS A 251 -30.61 69.92 -57.19
N LYS A 252 -31.30 69.22 -58.10
CA LYS A 252 -32.06 69.79 -59.22
C LYS A 252 -33.36 70.41 -58.68
N THR A 253 -33.44 71.73 -58.66
CA THR A 253 -34.67 72.56 -58.59
C THR A 253 -34.26 73.90 -59.19
N SER A 254 -34.92 74.56 -60.14
CA SER A 254 -36.33 74.64 -60.48
C SER A 254 -36.45 75.25 -61.88
N LYS A 255 -37.46 74.80 -62.64
CA LYS A 255 -37.90 75.32 -63.93
C LYS A 255 -39.20 76.09 -63.67
N ARG A 256 -39.25 77.39 -63.98
CA ARG A 256 -40.42 78.30 -64.16
C ARG A 256 -39.88 79.73 -63.91
N LYS A 257 -40.04 80.73 -64.76
CA LYS A 257 -41.04 81.02 -65.80
C LYS A 257 -40.35 81.88 -66.87
#